data_AF-A0A1Y4IL52-F1
#
_entry.id   AF-A0A1Y4IL52-F1
#
_cell.length_a   1.000
_cell.length_b   1.000
_cell.length_c   1.000
_cell.angle_alpha   90.00
_cell.angle_beta   90.00
_cell.angle_gamma   90.00
#
_symmetry.space_group_name_H-M   'P 1'
#
loop_
_entity.id
_entity.type
_entity.pdbx_description
1 polymer ?
#
loop_
_entity_poly.entity_id
_entity_poly.type
_entity_poly.pdbx_seq_one_letter_code
_entity_poly.pdbx_strand_id
1 'polypeptide(L)'
;MKLKYPAEAFALGIILFSAGMKEAFAAGILVILSAVFAEFLKNLLEASIPEWSLRLCVGIGTGAVCSSVFLIGFAALGAPLETGTWILTFVIGVLCACFSLTGDLDAEYGDLFWESSIAWGFWILLAIVREFFSGGAIFGNTVFQASFQSSAIAEPAFAFLAAGLALAFTNGVLKKSGAGGRSLLAAVPAFFLLHPFTVRIFGQAAGILISIAVPVLMFLSVKQTLKFSRMGKAYKGLPADMLAAGFIYMILNIY
;
A
#
# COMPACT_ATOMS: atom_id res chain seq x y z
N MET A 1 14.56 16.88 -0.06
CA MET A 1 13.21 17.40 -0.34
C MET A 1 12.19 16.48 0.33
N LYS A 2 11.11 17.06 0.88
CA LYS A 2 10.00 16.29 1.48
C LYS A 2 9.23 15.54 0.37
N LEU A 3 8.67 14.39 0.70
CA LEU A 3 7.81 13.59 -0.20
C LEU A 3 6.50 14.34 -0.46
N LYS A 4 6.07 14.44 -1.72
CA LYS A 4 4.79 15.07 -2.09
C LYS A 4 3.77 14.07 -2.67
N TYR A 5 3.97 12.76 -2.46
CA TYR A 5 2.97 11.73 -2.76
C TYR A 5 2.62 10.90 -1.50
N PRO A 6 1.39 10.35 -1.40
CA PRO A 6 0.92 9.60 -0.24
C PRO A 6 1.53 8.19 -0.19
N ALA A 7 2.81 8.11 0.19
CA ALA A 7 3.59 6.87 0.12
C ALA A 7 2.98 5.69 0.91
N GLU A 8 2.32 5.96 2.05
CA GLU A 8 1.65 4.93 2.86
C GLU A 8 0.40 4.35 2.18
N ALA A 9 -0.40 5.20 1.54
CA ALA A 9 -1.56 4.77 0.78
C ALA A 9 -1.15 3.94 -0.45
N PHE A 10 -0.08 4.36 -1.14
CA PHE A 10 0.53 3.58 -2.22
C PHE A 10 1.09 2.25 -1.73
N ALA A 11 1.80 2.22 -0.59
CA ALA A 11 2.30 0.97 -0.02
C ALA A 11 1.16 -0.03 0.21
N LEU A 12 0.12 0.38 0.92
CA LEU A 12 -1.05 -0.46 1.21
C LEU A 12 -1.77 -0.86 -0.09
N GLY A 13 -1.95 0.07 -1.03
CA GLY A 13 -2.52 -0.22 -2.34
C GLY A 13 -1.74 -1.28 -3.11
N ILE A 14 -0.41 -1.16 -3.18
CA ILE A 14 0.45 -2.13 -3.87
C ILE A 14 0.37 -3.50 -3.20
N ILE A 15 0.35 -3.57 -1.87
CA ILE A 15 0.23 -4.84 -1.14
C ILE A 15 -1.08 -5.56 -1.53
N LEU A 16 -2.17 -4.82 -1.69
CA LEU A 16 -3.50 -5.39 -1.98
C LEU A 16 -3.72 -5.70 -3.46
N PHE A 17 -3.27 -4.84 -4.37
CA PHE A 17 -3.59 -4.91 -5.79
C PHE A 17 -2.33 -4.94 -6.67
N SER A 18 -1.38 -5.83 -6.39
CA SER A 18 -0.21 -6.07 -7.26
C SER A 18 -0.14 -7.47 -7.85
N ALA A 19 -1.17 -8.31 -7.64
CA ALA A 19 -1.18 -9.67 -8.15
C ALA A 19 -1.35 -9.69 -9.68
N GLY A 20 -2.13 -8.76 -10.23
CA GLY A 20 -2.32 -8.60 -11.67
C GLY A 20 -2.20 -7.15 -12.13
N MET A 21 -1.78 -6.96 -13.38
CA MET A 21 -1.64 -5.65 -14.02
C MET A 21 -2.96 -4.89 -14.06
N LYS A 22 -4.07 -5.56 -14.36
CA LYS A 22 -5.41 -4.93 -14.48
C LYS A 22 -5.84 -4.27 -13.17
N GLU A 23 -5.64 -4.97 -12.05
CA GLU A 23 -5.97 -4.49 -10.72
C GLU A 23 -5.03 -3.35 -10.30
N ALA A 24 -3.73 -3.51 -10.51
CA ALA A 24 -2.73 -2.49 -10.22
C ALA A 24 -2.98 -1.19 -10.99
N PHE A 25 -3.36 -1.30 -12.27
CA PHE A 25 -3.68 -0.16 -13.11
C PHE A 25 -4.89 0.61 -12.56
N ALA A 26 -6.00 -0.09 -12.31
CA ALA A 26 -7.22 0.52 -11.80
C ALA A 26 -7.05 1.08 -10.38
N ALA A 27 -6.51 0.29 -9.46
CA ALA A 27 -6.30 0.70 -8.08
C ALA A 27 -5.41 1.93 -7.99
N GLY A 28 -4.34 2.00 -8.77
CA GLY A 28 -3.45 3.16 -8.75
C GLY A 28 -4.11 4.46 -9.18
N ILE A 29 -4.95 4.45 -10.22
CA ILE A 29 -5.73 5.63 -10.63
C ILE A 29 -6.67 6.06 -9.49
N LEU A 30 -7.33 5.10 -8.84
CA LEU A 30 -8.25 5.37 -7.75
C LEU A 30 -7.55 5.91 -6.48
N VAL A 31 -6.33 5.45 -6.19
CA VAL A 31 -5.49 6.01 -5.10
C VAL A 31 -5.15 7.47 -5.41
N ILE A 32 -4.73 7.78 -6.64
CA ILE A 32 -4.41 9.15 -7.06
C ILE A 32 -5.65 10.05 -6.94
N LEU A 33 -6.80 9.59 -7.45
CA LEU A 33 -8.07 10.30 -7.34
C LEU A 33 -8.43 10.58 -5.87
N SER A 34 -8.25 9.60 -4.99
CA SER A 34 -8.53 9.73 -3.56
C SER A 34 -7.59 10.71 -2.87
N ALA A 35 -6.33 10.76 -3.27
CA ALA A 35 -5.35 11.73 -2.76
C ALA A 35 -5.72 13.17 -3.14
N VAL A 36 -6.09 13.38 -4.39
CA VAL A 36 -6.52 14.70 -4.89
C VAL A 36 -7.85 15.12 -4.25
N PHE A 37 -8.78 14.18 -4.10
CA PHE A 37 -10.04 14.43 -3.42
C PHE A 37 -9.84 14.84 -1.95
N ALA A 38 -8.90 14.19 -1.24
CA ALA A 38 -8.57 14.55 0.13
C ALA A 38 -8.10 16.00 0.25
N GLU A 39 -7.22 16.43 -0.66
CA GLU A 39 -6.68 17.78 -0.69
C GLU A 39 -7.73 18.81 -1.10
N PHE A 40 -8.56 18.49 -2.10
CA PHE A 40 -9.72 19.30 -2.45
C PHE A 40 -10.67 19.49 -1.25
N LEU A 41 -11.00 18.41 -0.55
CA LEU A 41 -11.91 18.42 0.59
C LEU A 41 -11.33 19.21 1.77
N LYS A 42 -10.03 19.07 2.04
CA LYS A 42 -9.30 19.88 3.02
C LYS A 42 -9.42 21.36 2.68
N ASN A 43 -9.02 21.77 1.48
CA ASN A 43 -8.99 23.16 1.06
C ASN A 43 -10.38 23.82 1.08
N LEU A 44 -11.43 23.04 0.79
CA LEU A 44 -12.82 23.52 0.85
C LEU A 44 -13.30 23.79 2.28
N LEU A 45 -12.93 22.93 3.23
CA LEU A 45 -13.44 22.95 4.61
C LEU A 45 -12.57 23.76 5.57
N GLU A 46 -11.29 23.99 5.23
CA GLU A 46 -10.30 24.65 6.09
C GLU A 46 -10.72 26.07 6.49
N ALA A 47 -11.41 26.80 5.60
CA ALA A 47 -11.93 28.13 5.88
C ALA A 47 -13.17 28.14 6.80
N SER A 48 -13.87 27.01 6.95
CA SER A 48 -15.23 26.97 7.52
C SER A 48 -15.33 26.23 8.86
N ILE A 49 -14.34 25.41 9.22
CA ILE A 49 -14.47 24.42 10.32
C ILE A 49 -13.21 24.40 11.20
N PRO A 50 -13.35 24.25 12.54
CA PRO A 50 -12.20 24.06 13.43
C PRO A 50 -11.39 22.80 13.11
N GLU A 51 -10.08 22.84 13.36
CA GLU A 51 -9.13 21.78 12.97
C GLU A 51 -9.54 20.35 13.36
N TRP A 52 -10.11 20.15 14.55
CA TRP A 52 -10.50 18.82 15.02
C TRP A 52 -11.62 18.21 14.17
N SER A 53 -12.62 19.02 13.81
CA SER A 53 -13.72 18.60 12.95
C SER A 53 -13.28 18.49 11.49
N LEU A 54 -12.37 19.37 11.03
CA LEU A 54 -11.75 19.28 9.71
C LEU A 54 -11.06 17.92 9.52
N ARG A 55 -10.21 17.50 10.47
CA ARG A 55 -9.48 16.23 10.39
C ARG A 55 -10.41 15.02 10.30
N LEU A 56 -11.49 15.01 11.09
CA LEU A 56 -12.48 13.94 11.05
C LEU A 56 -13.29 13.94 9.75
N CYS A 57 -13.74 15.11 9.29
CA CYS A 57 -14.52 15.23 8.05
C CYS A 57 -13.71 14.81 6.83
N VAL A 58 -12.46 15.29 6.72
CA VAL A 58 -11.57 14.92 5.61
C VAL A 58 -11.23 13.43 5.68
N GLY A 59 -10.92 12.90 6.87
CA GLY A 59 -10.64 11.48 7.06
C GLY A 59 -11.79 10.56 6.66
N ILE A 60 -12.96 10.74 7.28
CA ILE A 60 -14.13 9.90 7.04
C ILE A 60 -14.68 10.13 5.63
N GLY A 61 -14.74 11.38 5.17
CA GLY A 61 -15.22 11.73 3.84
C GLY A 61 -14.37 11.11 2.73
N THR A 62 -13.05 11.26 2.80
CA THR A 62 -12.13 10.65 1.83
C THR A 62 -12.18 9.13 1.89
N GLY A 63 -12.19 8.54 3.10
CA GLY A 63 -12.31 7.09 3.25
C GLY A 63 -13.60 6.52 2.65
N ALA A 64 -14.74 7.16 2.93
CA ALA A 64 -16.05 6.73 2.43
C ALA A 64 -16.15 6.85 0.91
N VAL A 65 -15.68 7.96 0.33
CA VAL A 65 -15.65 8.15 -1.13
C VAL A 65 -14.69 7.15 -1.78
N CYS A 66 -13.48 6.99 -1.24
CA CYS A 66 -12.49 6.03 -1.74
C CYS A 66 -13.08 4.62 -1.80
N SER A 67 -13.58 4.10 -0.68
CA SER A 67 -14.15 2.74 -0.62
C SER A 67 -15.36 2.54 -1.55
N SER A 68 -16.21 3.56 -1.70
CA SER A 68 -17.37 3.50 -2.60
C SER A 68 -16.94 3.47 -4.07
N VAL A 69 -15.98 4.31 -4.47
CA VAL A 69 -15.47 4.36 -5.84
C VAL A 69 -14.69 3.09 -6.17
N PHE A 70 -13.91 2.55 -5.23
CA PHE A 70 -13.25 1.25 -5.39
C PHE A 70 -14.25 0.12 -5.62
N LEU A 71 -15.33 0.07 -4.84
CA LEU A 71 -16.38 -0.95 -5.01
C LEU A 71 -17.00 -0.88 -6.42
N ILE A 72 -17.38 0.31 -6.88
CA ILE A 72 -17.99 0.51 -8.20
C ILE A 72 -16.97 0.21 -9.32
N GLY A 73 -15.74 0.71 -9.20
CA GLY A 73 -14.69 0.55 -10.21
C GLY A 73 -14.31 -0.92 -10.41
N PHE A 74 -14.15 -1.67 -9.32
CA PHE A 74 -13.82 -3.10 -9.38
C PHE A 74 -15.02 -3.97 -9.80
N ALA A 75 -16.24 -3.58 -9.45
CA ALA A 75 -17.45 -4.22 -9.99
C ALA A 75 -17.54 -4.06 -11.52
N ALA A 76 -17.24 -2.86 -12.05
CA ALA A 76 -17.20 -2.61 -13.50
C ALA A 76 -16.10 -3.41 -14.22
N LEU A 77 -15.01 -3.72 -13.53
CA LEU A 77 -13.92 -4.55 -14.04
C LEU A 77 -14.23 -6.06 -13.99
N GLY A 78 -15.36 -6.47 -13.39
CA GLY A 78 -15.74 -7.87 -13.22
C GLY A 78 -14.99 -8.60 -12.11
N ALA A 79 -14.35 -7.87 -11.20
CA ALA A 79 -13.59 -8.41 -10.07
C ALA A 79 -14.12 -7.80 -8.76
N PRO A 80 -15.30 -8.22 -8.26
CA PRO A 80 -15.92 -7.61 -7.10
C PRO A 80 -15.03 -7.75 -5.86
N LEU A 81 -14.95 -6.67 -5.06
CA LEU A 81 -14.15 -6.66 -3.84
C LEU A 81 -14.85 -7.45 -2.73
N GLU A 82 -14.08 -8.31 -2.07
CA GLU A 82 -14.50 -8.92 -0.82
C GLU A 82 -14.60 -7.88 0.31
N THR A 83 -15.41 -8.16 1.32
CA THR A 83 -15.65 -7.24 2.44
C THR A 83 -14.37 -6.80 3.14
N GLY A 84 -13.41 -7.72 3.33
CA GLY A 84 -12.12 -7.39 3.94
C GLY A 84 -11.32 -6.39 3.10
N THR A 85 -11.19 -6.64 1.80
CA THR A 85 -10.46 -5.76 0.86
C THR A 85 -11.15 -4.41 0.74
N TRP A 86 -12.49 -4.38 0.71
CA TRP A 86 -13.27 -3.14 0.74
C TRP A 86 -12.98 -2.30 1.99
N ILE A 87 -12.93 -2.89 3.19
CA ILE A 87 -12.55 -2.18 4.42
C ILE A 87 -11.14 -1.58 4.29
N LEU A 88 -10.19 -2.31 3.69
CA LEU A 88 -8.86 -1.77 3.49
C LEU A 88 -8.81 -0.64 2.44
N THR A 89 -9.70 -0.61 1.44
CA THR A 89 -9.81 0.56 0.54
C THR A 89 -10.29 1.81 1.29
N PHE A 90 -11.12 1.65 2.32
CA PHE A 90 -11.46 2.75 3.23
C PHE A 90 -10.20 3.24 3.97
N VAL A 91 -9.38 2.31 4.50
CA VAL A 91 -8.11 2.65 5.16
C VAL A 91 -7.16 3.38 4.21
N ILE A 92 -7.03 2.95 2.94
CA ILE A 92 -6.26 3.67 1.91
C ILE A 92 -6.74 5.12 1.80
N GLY A 93 -8.05 5.36 1.73
CA GLY A 93 -8.61 6.71 1.67
C GLY A 93 -8.30 7.55 2.92
N VAL A 94 -8.33 6.93 4.10
CA VAL A 94 -7.92 7.60 5.36
C VAL A 94 -6.42 7.91 5.36
N LEU A 95 -5.56 7.06 4.79
CA LEU A 95 -4.13 7.34 4.65
C LEU A 95 -3.87 8.50 3.68
N CYS A 96 -4.62 8.59 2.58
CA CYS A 96 -4.60 9.75 1.68
C CYS A 96 -5.01 11.04 2.42
N ALA A 97 -6.07 10.99 3.23
CA ALA A 97 -6.48 12.10 4.08
C ALA A 97 -5.43 12.49 5.11
N CYS A 98 -4.83 11.52 5.81
CA CYS A 98 -3.74 11.76 6.76
C CYS A 98 -2.56 12.47 6.09
N PHE A 99 -2.20 12.06 4.87
CA PHE A 99 -1.16 12.69 4.09
C PHE A 99 -1.50 14.16 3.76
N SER A 100 -2.71 14.43 3.24
CA SER A 100 -3.13 15.81 2.94
C SER A 100 -3.20 16.72 4.18
N LEU A 101 -3.61 16.18 5.33
CA LEU A 101 -3.71 16.92 6.59
C LEU A 101 -2.36 17.20 7.26
N THR A 102 -1.33 16.38 6.97
CA THR A 102 0.01 16.53 7.56
C THR A 102 1.06 17.07 6.60
N GLY A 103 0.77 17.06 5.30
CA GLY A 103 1.63 17.59 4.26
C GLY A 103 1.46 19.10 4.07
N ASP A 104 2.58 19.79 3.84
CA ASP A 104 2.62 21.11 3.21
C ASP A 104 2.38 20.93 1.71
N LEU A 105 1.15 20.58 1.33
CA LEU A 105 0.70 20.66 -0.05
C LEU A 105 -0.07 21.97 -0.14
N ASP A 106 0.63 23.04 -0.52
CA ASP A 106 0.07 24.38 -0.70
C ASP A 106 -0.75 24.44 -2.01
N ALA A 107 -1.69 23.49 -2.20
CA ALA A 107 -2.48 23.32 -3.42
C ALA A 107 -1.65 23.08 -4.71
N GLU A 108 -0.42 22.57 -4.59
CA GLU A 108 0.43 22.18 -5.72
C GLU A 108 0.00 20.83 -6.29
N TYR A 109 -1.22 20.75 -6.84
CA TYR A 109 -1.77 19.54 -7.43
C TYR A 109 -0.87 18.94 -8.52
N GLY A 110 -0.13 19.78 -9.27
CA GLY A 110 0.79 19.33 -10.31
C GLY A 110 1.90 18.42 -9.77
N ASP A 111 2.48 18.77 -8.63
CA ASP A 111 3.54 17.97 -8.00
C ASP A 111 2.96 16.68 -7.41
N LEU A 112 1.77 16.75 -6.82
CA LEU A 112 1.05 15.56 -6.32
C LEU A 112 0.79 14.56 -7.46
N PHE A 113 0.25 15.04 -8.59
CA PHE A 113 -0.02 14.20 -9.76
C PHE A 113 1.26 13.63 -10.34
N TRP A 114 2.30 14.44 -10.50
CA TRP A 114 3.57 14.01 -11.08
C TRP A 114 4.24 12.92 -10.25
N GLU A 115 4.42 13.16 -8.94
CA GLU A 115 5.08 12.19 -8.06
C GLU A 115 4.26 10.91 -7.89
N SER A 116 2.94 11.03 -7.79
CA SER A 116 2.04 9.88 -7.68
C SER A 116 1.99 9.08 -8.98
N SER A 117 2.11 9.72 -10.15
CA SER A 117 2.17 9.03 -11.45
C SER A 117 3.44 8.20 -11.59
N ILE A 118 4.58 8.67 -11.06
CA ILE A 118 5.82 7.90 -11.03
C ILE A 118 5.66 6.66 -10.12
N ALA A 119 5.06 6.84 -8.94
CA ALA A 119 4.77 5.72 -8.03
C ALA A 119 3.87 4.68 -8.68
N TRP A 120 2.81 5.13 -9.33
CA TRP A 120 1.89 4.29 -10.08
C TRP A 120 2.56 3.56 -11.26
N GLY A 121 3.45 4.22 -12.00
CA GLY A 121 4.22 3.60 -13.08
C GLY A 121 5.07 2.44 -12.59
N PHE A 122 5.79 2.61 -11.47
CA PHE A 122 6.57 1.51 -10.88
C PHE A 122 5.70 0.39 -10.32
N TRP A 123 4.53 0.72 -9.77
CA TRP A 123 3.56 -0.28 -9.34
C TRP A 123 3.11 -1.15 -10.52
N ILE A 124 2.69 -0.56 -11.64
CA ILE A 124 2.28 -1.32 -12.83
C ILE A 124 3.43 -2.20 -13.32
N LEU A 125 4.65 -1.66 -13.42
CA LEU A 125 5.81 -2.43 -13.89
C LEU A 125 6.08 -3.66 -13.01
N LEU A 126 6.04 -3.51 -11.68
CA LEU A 126 6.22 -4.63 -10.78
C LEU A 126 5.04 -5.61 -10.78
N ALA A 127 3.82 -5.12 -11.00
CA ALA A 127 2.65 -5.99 -11.17
C ALA A 127 2.77 -6.85 -12.43
N ILE A 128 3.23 -6.29 -13.56
CA ILE A 128 3.48 -7.05 -14.80
C ILE A 128 4.53 -8.13 -14.56
N VAL A 129 5.63 -7.78 -13.91
CA VAL A 129 6.70 -8.74 -13.56
C VAL A 129 6.12 -9.86 -12.68
N ARG A 130 5.35 -9.51 -11.65
CA ARG A 130 4.77 -10.46 -10.71
C ARG A 130 3.71 -11.37 -11.36
N GLU A 131 2.85 -10.84 -12.21
CA GLU A 131 1.85 -11.60 -12.98
C GLU A 131 2.54 -12.58 -13.94
N PHE A 132 3.58 -12.12 -14.65
CA PHE A 132 4.33 -12.94 -15.58
C PHE A 132 5.10 -14.09 -14.89
N PHE A 133 5.76 -13.81 -13.77
CA PHE A 133 6.51 -14.83 -13.04
C PHE A 133 5.61 -15.79 -12.25
N SER A 134 4.39 -15.40 -11.91
CA SER A 134 3.46 -16.26 -11.17
C SER A 134 2.68 -17.22 -12.07
N GLY A 135 2.18 -16.76 -13.21
CA GLY A 135 1.32 -17.57 -14.08
C GLY A 135 1.62 -17.44 -15.58
N GLY A 136 2.66 -16.68 -15.96
CA GLY A 136 3.01 -16.50 -17.36
C GLY A 136 2.06 -15.62 -18.16
N ALA A 137 1.14 -14.94 -17.45
CA ALA A 137 0.17 -14.05 -18.03
C ALA A 137 0.58 -12.59 -17.90
N ILE A 138 0.10 -11.77 -18.83
CA ILE A 138 0.10 -10.31 -18.71
C ILE A 138 -1.32 -9.87 -19.04
N PHE A 139 -1.94 -9.13 -18.12
CA PHE A 139 -3.32 -8.66 -18.27
C PHE A 139 -4.33 -9.81 -18.45
N GLY A 140 -4.11 -10.94 -17.76
CA GLY A 140 -4.94 -12.14 -17.85
C GLY A 140 -4.74 -12.96 -19.14
N ASN A 141 -3.92 -12.49 -20.09
CA ASN A 141 -3.58 -13.24 -21.29
C ASN A 141 -2.27 -14.00 -21.09
N THR A 142 -2.29 -15.32 -21.24
CA THR A 142 -1.08 -16.14 -21.18
C THR A 142 -0.13 -15.78 -22.32
N VAL A 143 1.04 -15.27 -21.97
CA VAL A 143 2.08 -14.89 -22.93
C VAL A 143 3.09 -16.02 -23.10
N PHE A 144 3.52 -16.63 -21.99
CA PHE A 144 4.56 -17.65 -21.99
C PHE A 144 4.43 -18.55 -20.77
N GLN A 145 4.50 -19.86 -20.94
CA GLN A 145 4.53 -20.82 -19.82
C GLN A 145 5.87 -21.51 -19.76
N ALA A 146 6.52 -21.47 -18.61
CA ALA A 146 7.80 -22.13 -18.38
C ALA A 146 7.91 -22.71 -16.97
N SER A 147 8.81 -23.69 -16.82
CA SER A 147 9.02 -24.43 -15.58
C SER A 147 9.56 -23.61 -14.40
N PHE A 148 10.07 -22.40 -14.65
CA PHE A 148 10.56 -21.51 -13.60
C PHE A 148 9.46 -20.62 -12.98
N GLN A 149 8.26 -20.59 -13.55
CA GLN A 149 7.14 -19.80 -13.01
C GLN A 149 6.58 -20.47 -11.75
N SER A 150 6.21 -19.66 -10.76
CA SER A 150 5.76 -20.16 -9.46
C SER A 150 4.61 -19.33 -8.91
N SER A 151 3.51 -19.99 -8.55
CA SER A 151 2.37 -19.36 -7.88
C SER A 151 2.74 -18.67 -6.56
N ALA A 152 3.85 -19.07 -5.92
CA ALA A 152 4.36 -18.41 -4.72
C ALA A 152 4.66 -16.92 -4.97
N ILE A 153 4.96 -16.52 -6.21
CA ILE A 153 5.24 -15.12 -6.57
C ILE A 153 3.97 -14.27 -6.52
N ALA A 154 2.78 -14.87 -6.61
CA ALA A 154 1.50 -14.20 -6.40
C ALA A 154 1.10 -14.08 -4.91
N GLU A 155 1.90 -14.61 -3.97
CA GLU A 155 1.60 -14.54 -2.54
C GLU A 155 1.92 -13.18 -1.90
N PRO A 156 1.29 -12.84 -0.75
CA PRO A 156 1.48 -11.57 -0.04
C PRO A 156 2.93 -11.16 0.22
N ALA A 157 3.83 -12.13 0.44
CA ALA A 157 5.26 -11.88 0.64
C ALA A 157 5.86 -11.04 -0.50
N PHE A 158 5.57 -11.43 -1.75
CA PHE A 158 6.05 -10.72 -2.93
C PHE A 158 5.28 -9.41 -3.17
N ALA A 159 4.07 -9.26 -2.65
CA ALA A 159 3.35 -7.99 -2.67
C ALA A 159 4.03 -6.93 -1.78
N PHE A 160 4.49 -7.32 -0.59
CA PHE A 160 5.30 -6.46 0.29
C PHE A 160 6.66 -6.11 -0.33
N LEU A 161 7.31 -7.08 -0.98
CA LEU A 161 8.55 -6.82 -1.73
C LEU A 161 8.30 -5.83 -2.88
N ALA A 162 7.22 -6.01 -3.64
CA ALA A 162 6.84 -5.10 -4.73
C ALA A 162 6.55 -3.69 -4.20
N ALA A 163 5.84 -3.56 -3.08
CA ALA A 163 5.59 -2.26 -2.44
C ALA A 163 6.90 -1.57 -2.02
N GLY A 164 7.81 -2.31 -1.38
CA GLY A 164 9.13 -1.79 -1.00
C GLY A 164 9.97 -1.35 -2.19
N LEU A 165 10.02 -2.15 -3.26
CA LEU A 165 10.78 -1.83 -4.47
C LEU A 165 10.16 -0.65 -5.24
N ALA A 166 8.84 -0.64 -5.46
CA ALA A 166 8.17 0.45 -6.17
C ALA A 166 8.43 1.81 -5.50
N LEU A 167 8.31 1.86 -4.17
CA LEU A 167 8.55 3.08 -3.41
C LEU A 167 10.05 3.45 -3.40
N ALA A 168 10.95 2.48 -3.30
CA ALA A 168 12.38 2.74 -3.39
C ALA A 168 12.78 3.31 -4.75
N PHE A 169 12.26 2.74 -5.85
CA PHE A 169 12.53 3.24 -7.20
C PHE A 169 11.95 4.64 -7.41
N THR A 170 10.73 4.88 -6.94
CA THR A 170 10.09 6.20 -6.95
C THR A 170 10.94 7.23 -6.21
N ASN A 171 11.39 6.90 -5.00
CA ASN A 171 12.24 7.79 -4.20
C ASN A 171 13.62 7.99 -4.85
N GLY A 172 14.16 6.98 -5.53
CA GLY A 172 15.40 7.05 -6.29
C GLY A 172 15.30 8.02 -7.45
N VAL A 173 14.25 7.91 -8.28
CA VAL A 173 14.00 8.81 -9.42
C VAL A 173 13.77 10.24 -8.94
N LEU A 174 12.96 10.43 -7.90
CA LEU A 174 12.66 11.74 -7.33
C LEU A 174 13.82 12.31 -6.49
N LYS A 175 14.88 11.54 -6.23
CA LYS A 175 15.98 11.88 -5.33
C LYS A 175 15.51 12.32 -3.93
N LYS A 176 14.42 11.73 -3.45
CA LYS A 176 13.79 12.01 -2.14
C LYS A 176 14.13 10.93 -1.12
N SER A 177 13.94 11.28 0.15
CA SER A 177 14.20 10.39 1.29
C SER A 177 12.89 9.96 1.92
N GLY A 178 12.71 8.65 2.11
CA GLY A 178 11.60 8.05 2.87
C GLY A 178 11.74 8.12 4.39
N ALA A 179 12.79 8.76 4.90
CA ALA A 179 13.05 8.93 6.33
C ALA A 179 11.96 9.78 7.00
N GLY A 180 10.90 9.12 7.48
CA GLY A 180 9.75 9.75 8.14
C GLY A 180 8.42 9.03 7.91
N GLY A 181 8.33 8.12 6.92
CA GLY A 181 7.10 7.38 6.65
C GLY A 181 6.65 6.50 7.81
N ARG A 182 5.36 6.52 8.14
CA ARG A 182 4.74 5.71 9.19
C ARG A 182 4.39 4.34 8.62
N SER A 183 5.41 3.52 8.40
CA SER A 183 5.29 2.16 7.86
C SER A 183 4.31 1.24 8.59
N LEU A 184 4.04 1.50 9.87
CA LEU A 184 3.05 0.77 10.65
C LEU A 184 1.61 1.00 10.16
N LEU A 185 1.32 2.19 9.62
CA LEU A 185 -0.01 2.53 9.12
C LEU A 185 -0.37 1.77 7.84
N ALA A 186 0.62 1.31 7.08
CA ALA A 186 0.42 0.44 5.92
C ALA A 186 0.57 -1.06 6.27
N ALA A 187 1.56 -1.43 7.10
CA ALA A 187 1.84 -2.83 7.40
C ALA A 187 0.77 -3.48 8.30
N VAL A 188 0.30 -2.80 9.35
CA VAL A 188 -0.63 -3.40 10.32
C VAL A 188 -1.98 -3.75 9.69
N PRO A 189 -2.63 -2.88 8.89
CA PRO A 189 -3.86 -3.24 8.20
C PRO A 189 -3.68 -4.42 7.24
N ALA A 190 -2.53 -4.48 6.56
CA ALA A 190 -2.21 -5.60 5.68
C ALA A 190 -2.03 -6.91 6.46
N PHE A 191 -1.38 -6.89 7.63
CA PHE A 191 -1.21 -8.08 8.48
C PHE A 191 -2.53 -8.62 9.04
N PHE A 192 -3.50 -7.73 9.27
CA PHE A 192 -4.83 -8.11 9.74
C PHE A 192 -5.64 -8.85 8.68
N LEU A 193 -5.45 -8.54 7.40
CA LEU A 193 -6.19 -9.19 6.32
C LEU A 193 -5.42 -10.40 5.75
N LEU A 194 -4.14 -10.18 5.43
CA LEU A 194 -3.25 -11.18 4.86
C LEU A 194 -2.52 -11.91 5.98
N HIS A 195 -3.24 -12.71 6.76
CA HIS A 195 -2.66 -13.47 7.88
C HIS A 195 -1.47 -14.30 7.39
N PRO A 196 -0.23 -14.05 7.88
CA PRO A 196 0.96 -14.75 7.37
C PRO A 196 1.03 -16.21 7.79
N PHE A 197 0.29 -16.61 8.82
CA PHE A 197 0.15 -18.00 9.26
C PHE A 197 -1.14 -18.16 10.05
N THR A 198 -1.59 -19.40 10.24
CA THR A 198 -2.77 -19.71 11.06
C THR A 198 -2.41 -20.63 12.22
N VAL A 199 -2.83 -20.27 13.44
CA VAL A 199 -2.60 -21.11 14.62
C VAL A 199 -3.86 -21.90 14.93
N ARG A 200 -3.81 -23.21 14.73
CA ARG A 200 -4.95 -24.13 14.98
C ARG A 200 -5.00 -24.69 16.40
N ILE A 201 -3.93 -24.50 17.19
CA ILE A 201 -3.74 -25.13 18.50
C ILE A 201 -4.52 -24.42 19.61
N PHE A 202 -4.74 -23.11 19.47
CA PHE A 202 -5.54 -22.30 20.41
C PHE A 202 -6.92 -22.03 19.81
N GLY A 203 -7.92 -21.74 20.65
CA GLY A 203 -9.27 -21.37 20.19
C GLY A 203 -9.24 -20.25 19.14
N GLN A 204 -10.24 -20.22 18.25
CA GLN A 204 -10.24 -19.39 17.02
C GLN A 204 -9.85 -17.92 17.25
N ALA A 205 -10.34 -17.29 18.33
CA ALA A 205 -10.01 -15.92 18.67
C ALA A 205 -8.53 -15.74 19.11
N ALA A 206 -8.01 -16.65 19.92
CA ALA A 206 -6.61 -16.60 20.37
C ALA A 206 -5.64 -16.91 19.22
N GLY A 207 -6.00 -17.82 18.31
CA GLY A 207 -5.22 -18.12 17.12
C GLY A 207 -5.06 -16.90 16.19
N ILE A 208 -6.16 -16.17 15.95
CA ILE A 208 -6.15 -14.92 15.16
C ILE A 208 -5.27 -13.87 15.85
N LEU A 209 -5.44 -13.68 17.16
CA LEU A 209 -4.68 -12.67 17.91
C LEU A 209 -3.17 -12.94 17.84
N ILE A 210 -2.74 -14.19 17.99
CA ILE A 210 -1.33 -14.59 17.86
C ILE A 210 -0.83 -14.38 16.43
N SER A 211 -1.62 -14.76 15.42
CA SER A 211 -1.25 -14.61 14.02
C SER A 211 -1.03 -13.16 13.58
N ILE A 212 -1.62 -12.19 14.29
CA ILE A 212 -1.40 -10.75 14.06
C ILE A 212 -0.29 -10.22 14.97
N ALA A 213 -0.26 -10.62 16.24
CA ALA A 213 0.69 -10.10 17.22
C ALA A 213 2.15 -10.47 16.86
N VAL A 214 2.40 -11.71 16.45
CA VAL A 214 3.77 -12.18 16.14
C VAL A 214 4.40 -11.40 14.97
N PRO A 215 3.75 -11.26 13.79
CA PRO A 215 4.31 -10.47 12.69
C PRO A 215 4.51 -9.01 13.06
N VAL A 216 3.59 -8.41 13.82
CA VAL A 216 3.72 -7.02 14.28
C VAL A 216 4.94 -6.86 15.18
N LEU A 217 5.15 -7.78 16.14
CA LEU A 217 6.32 -7.73 17.03
C LEU A 217 7.62 -7.95 16.28
N MET A 218 7.68 -8.92 15.35
CA MET A 218 8.85 -9.12 14.50
C MET A 218 9.15 -7.89 13.65
N PHE A 219 8.11 -7.29 13.05
CA PHE A 219 8.23 -6.08 12.25
C PHE A 219 8.76 -4.90 13.07
N LEU A 220 8.24 -4.67 14.27
CA LEU A 220 8.73 -3.65 15.19
C LEU A 220 10.20 -3.87 15.57
N SER A 221 10.58 -5.12 15.87
CA SER A 221 11.95 -5.51 16.17
C SER A 221 12.90 -5.20 15.00
N VAL A 222 12.54 -5.61 13.78
CA VAL A 222 13.36 -5.37 12.59
C VAL A 222 13.45 -3.87 12.29
N LYS A 223 12.34 -3.14 12.39
CA LYS A 223 12.31 -1.68 12.20
C LYS A 223 13.24 -0.95 13.17
N GLN A 224 13.31 -1.38 14.43
CA GLN A 224 14.22 -0.80 15.42
C GLN A 224 15.69 -1.02 15.03
N THR A 225 16.02 -2.21 14.51
CA THR A 225 17.36 -2.53 14.01
C THR A 225 17.71 -1.76 12.74
N LEU A 226 16.77 -1.65 11.79
CA LEU A 226 16.94 -0.92 10.53
C LEU A 226 17.24 0.57 10.72
N LYS A 227 16.84 1.16 11.85
CA LYS A 227 17.18 2.55 12.21
C LYS A 227 18.70 2.78 12.28
N PHE A 228 19.47 1.76 12.64
CA PHE A 228 20.93 1.82 12.76
C PHE A 228 21.66 1.42 11.46
N SER A 229 20.95 0.90 10.46
CA SER A 229 21.54 0.49 9.20
C SER A 229 21.89 1.69 8.31
N ARG A 230 23.06 1.62 7.64
CA ARG A 230 23.49 2.63 6.66
C ARG A 230 22.81 2.38 5.30
N MET A 231 21.52 2.70 5.23
CA MET A 231 20.75 2.56 3.99
C MET A 231 20.86 3.81 3.10
N GLY A 232 20.85 3.59 1.78
CA GLY A 232 20.77 4.66 0.80
C GLY A 232 19.48 5.47 0.95
N LYS A 233 19.51 6.75 0.53
CA LYS A 233 18.39 7.70 0.72
C LYS A 233 17.05 7.18 0.17
N ALA A 234 17.08 6.46 -0.95
CA ALA A 234 15.89 5.93 -1.62
C ALA A 234 15.20 4.80 -0.83
N TYR A 235 15.98 3.95 -0.17
CA TYR A 235 15.49 2.78 0.57
C TYR A 235 15.12 3.09 2.02
N LYS A 236 15.68 4.17 2.59
CA LYS A 236 15.52 4.49 4.00
C LYS A 236 14.04 4.76 4.37
N GLY A 237 13.57 4.12 5.45
CA GLY A 237 12.22 4.30 6.00
C GLY A 237 11.23 3.29 5.42
N LEU A 238 10.06 3.80 4.98
CA LEU A 238 8.94 2.99 4.48
C LEU A 238 9.35 1.90 3.47
N PRO A 239 10.19 2.15 2.45
CA PRO A 239 10.54 1.13 1.47
C PRO A 239 11.26 -0.07 2.07
N ALA A 240 12.31 0.16 2.87
CA ALA A 240 13.03 -0.91 3.56
C ALA A 240 12.15 -1.66 4.57
N ASP A 241 11.26 -0.95 5.25
CA ASP A 241 10.30 -1.57 6.17
C ASP A 241 9.37 -2.53 5.41
N MET A 242 8.82 -2.14 4.25
CA MET A 242 7.99 -3.03 3.41
C MET A 242 8.78 -4.25 2.89
N LEU A 243 10.05 -4.06 2.48
CA LEU A 243 10.90 -5.19 2.09
C LEU A 243 11.11 -6.17 3.26
N ALA A 244 11.35 -5.66 4.46
CA ALA A 244 11.48 -6.47 5.67
C ALA A 244 10.18 -7.22 5.99
N ALA A 245 9.02 -6.60 5.83
CA ALA A 245 7.73 -7.28 5.96
C ALA A 245 7.60 -8.46 4.98
N GLY A 246 8.03 -8.28 3.72
CA GLY A 246 8.07 -9.36 2.74
C GLY A 246 8.90 -10.56 3.20
N PHE A 247 10.10 -10.32 3.73
CA PHE A 247 10.93 -11.40 4.28
C PHE A 247 10.33 -12.06 5.53
N ILE A 248 9.70 -11.29 6.42
CA ILE A 248 8.99 -11.83 7.58
C ILE A 248 7.86 -12.76 7.12
N TYR A 249 7.11 -12.36 6.09
CA TYR A 249 6.08 -13.19 5.48
C TYR A 249 6.65 -14.48 4.92
N MET A 250 7.76 -14.42 4.18
CA MET A 250 8.40 -15.62 3.66
C MET A 250 8.81 -16.57 4.78
N ILE A 251 9.37 -16.06 5.88
CA ILE A 251 9.80 -16.90 7.02
C ILE A 251 8.61 -17.55 7.71
N LEU A 252 7.52 -16.80 7.91
CA LEU A 252 6.34 -17.28 8.63
C LEU A 252 5.46 -18.21 7.79
N ASN A 253 5.42 -18.03 6.47
CA ASN A 253 4.61 -18.83 5.55
C ASN A 253 5.25 -20.18 5.18
N ILE A 254 6.45 -20.50 5.69
CA ILE A 254 7.11 -21.81 5.49
C ILE A 254 6.43 -22.93 6.31
N TYR A 255 5.55 -22.58 7.25
CA TYR A 255 4.87 -23.50 8.18
C TYR A 255 3.35 -23.49 7.99
#